data_AF-A0A7V3AFI0-F1
#
_entry.id   AF-A0A7V3AFI0-F1
#
_cell.length_a   1.000
_cell.length_b   1.000
_cell.length_c   1.000
_cell.angle_alpha   90.00
_cell.angle_beta   90.00
_cell.angle_gamma   90.00
#
_symmetry.space_group_name_H-M   'P 1'
#
loop_
_entity.id
_entity.type
_entity.pdbx_description
1 polymer ?
#
loop_
_entity_poly.entity_id
_entity_poly.type
_entity_poly.pdbx_seq_one_letter_code
_entity_poly.pdbx_strand_id
1 'polypeptide(L)'
;MLLTTVPVKTRADAEHRVEWYGRRWGIEVYHRILKSGCRVEARQLQQTRRLLNCLAIDLVVAWRIYHLTAMGEKSPDVPCTIYFTDTEWKALTTFTSKSKHLPEVPSRLNEAVQLLGKLAARAGDADVFRILERRREKVVAVADIHADLAAAGAEGTHGRRIHDPAHRVEGIMGKPSFPCLPRKARRNAPDSL
;
A
#
# COMPACT_ATOMS: atom_id res chain seq x y z
N MET A 1 -15.08 -33.40 17.54
CA MET A 1 -16.52 -33.70 17.34
C MET A 1 -17.19 -32.47 16.73
N LEU A 2 -17.86 -32.59 15.58
CA LEU A 2 -18.57 -31.50 14.89
C LEU A 2 -20.05 -31.87 14.78
N LEU A 3 -20.94 -31.02 15.30
CA LEU A 3 -22.38 -31.19 15.18
C LEU A 3 -22.89 -30.28 14.04
N THR A 4 -23.70 -30.83 13.13
CA THR A 4 -24.21 -30.10 11.96
C THR A 4 -25.66 -30.46 11.69
N THR A 5 -26.44 -29.49 11.21
CA THR A 5 -27.81 -29.69 10.71
C THR A 5 -27.83 -30.18 9.26
N VAL A 6 -26.69 -30.16 8.57
CA VAL A 6 -26.55 -30.61 7.19
C VAL A 6 -26.37 -32.13 7.15
N PRO A 7 -27.19 -32.88 6.40
CA PRO A 7 -27.09 -34.34 6.33
C PRO A 7 -25.70 -34.80 5.90
N VAL A 8 -25.17 -35.86 6.51
CA VAL A 8 -23.89 -36.48 6.13
C VAL A 8 -24.15 -37.94 5.81
N LYS A 9 -24.19 -38.29 4.53
CA LYS A 9 -24.52 -39.65 4.07
C LYS A 9 -23.29 -40.41 3.56
N THR A 10 -22.29 -39.69 3.06
CA THR A 10 -21.08 -40.25 2.47
C THR A 10 -19.82 -39.74 3.18
N ARG A 11 -18.68 -40.38 2.90
CA ARG A 11 -17.39 -39.87 3.39
C ARG A 11 -17.07 -38.48 2.82
N ALA A 12 -17.30 -38.27 1.52
CA ALA A 12 -17.09 -36.98 0.87
C ALA A 12 -17.95 -35.88 1.51
N ASP A 13 -19.15 -36.25 1.99
CA ASP A 13 -19.96 -35.32 2.76
C ASP A 13 -19.26 -34.87 4.05
N ALA A 14 -18.72 -35.80 4.82
CA ALA A 14 -18.01 -35.47 6.05
C ALA A 14 -16.77 -34.59 5.79
N GLU A 15 -16.02 -34.88 4.72
CA GLU A 15 -14.85 -34.10 4.32
C GLU A 15 -15.21 -32.64 4.01
N HIS A 16 -16.28 -32.40 3.24
CA HIS A 16 -16.76 -31.04 2.99
C HIS A 16 -17.18 -30.31 4.28
N ARG A 17 -17.74 -31.00 5.28
CA ARG A 17 -18.19 -30.39 6.54
C ARG A 17 -16.98 -29.95 7.36
N VAL A 18 -15.93 -30.76 7.36
CA VAL A 18 -14.64 -30.41 7.97
C VAL A 18 -13.99 -29.24 7.23
N GLU A 19 -14.00 -29.23 5.90
CA GLU A 19 -13.48 -28.12 5.10
C GLU A 19 -14.20 -26.80 5.43
N TRP A 20 -15.54 -26.81 5.48
CA TRP A 20 -16.33 -25.64 5.85
C TRP A 20 -16.00 -25.16 7.26
N TYR A 21 -15.91 -26.08 8.22
CA TYR A 21 -15.56 -25.73 9.60
C TYR A 21 -14.12 -25.19 9.70
N GLY A 22 -13.20 -25.68 8.88
CA GLY A 22 -11.83 -25.16 8.78
C GLY A 22 -11.77 -23.68 8.41
N ARG A 23 -12.78 -23.16 7.69
CA ARG A 23 -12.86 -21.74 7.32
C ARG A 23 -13.29 -20.83 8.48
N ARG A 24 -13.71 -21.39 9.61
CA ARG A 24 -14.12 -20.65 10.82
C ARG A 24 -13.04 -19.70 11.33
N TRP A 25 -11.76 -20.08 11.20
CA TRP A 25 -10.62 -19.27 11.67
C TRP A 25 -10.59 -17.85 11.10
N GLY A 26 -11.25 -17.61 9.95
CA GLY A 26 -11.38 -16.27 9.38
C GLY A 26 -11.92 -15.22 10.34
N ILE A 27 -12.85 -15.58 11.25
CA ILE A 27 -13.38 -14.63 12.24
C ILE A 27 -12.33 -14.20 13.28
N GLU A 28 -11.40 -15.09 13.62
CA GLU A 28 -10.32 -14.79 14.56
C GLU A 28 -9.29 -13.86 13.93
N VAL A 29 -8.98 -14.07 12.64
CA VAL A 29 -8.15 -13.14 11.87
C VAL A 29 -8.81 -11.75 11.80
N TYR A 30 -10.11 -11.69 11.54
CA TYR A 30 -10.87 -10.45 11.54
C TYR A 30 -10.82 -9.73 12.91
N HIS A 31 -11.08 -10.46 14.01
CA HIS A 31 -10.98 -9.90 15.36
C HIS A 31 -9.55 -9.46 15.70
N ARG A 32 -8.52 -10.18 15.25
CA ARG A 32 -7.12 -9.76 15.41
C ARG A 32 -6.83 -8.46 14.68
N ILE A 33 -7.34 -8.29 13.46
CA ILE A 33 -7.21 -7.02 12.71
C ILE A 33 -7.91 -5.89 13.47
N LEU A 34 -9.10 -6.13 14.01
CA LEU A 34 -9.85 -5.11 14.76
C LEU A 34 -9.13 -4.69 16.05
N LYS A 35 -8.63 -5.66 16.82
CA LYS A 35 -7.97 -5.42 18.12
C LYS A 35 -6.55 -4.89 17.96
N SER A 36 -5.69 -5.61 17.24
CA SER A 36 -4.26 -5.27 17.13
C SER A 36 -3.98 -4.30 15.99
N GLY A 37 -4.70 -4.41 14.87
CA GLY A 37 -4.56 -3.50 13.74
C GLY A 37 -5.22 -2.15 14.01
N CYS A 38 -6.54 -2.12 14.15
CA CYS A 38 -7.30 -0.88 14.34
C CYS A 38 -7.17 -0.31 15.76
N ARG A 39 -6.56 -1.09 16.68
CA ARG A 39 -6.30 -0.71 18.08
C ARG A 39 -7.55 -0.23 18.80
N VAL A 40 -8.68 -0.90 18.52
CA VAL A 40 -10.00 -0.46 19.03
C VAL A 40 -10.04 -0.39 20.55
N GLU A 41 -9.33 -1.29 21.24
CA GLU A 41 -9.26 -1.36 22.70
C GLU A 41 -8.39 -0.25 23.33
N ALA A 42 -7.52 0.39 22.54
CA ALA A 42 -6.69 1.50 23.02
C ALA A 42 -7.44 2.84 23.03
N ARG A 43 -8.64 2.91 22.43
CA ARG A 43 -9.42 4.15 22.31
C ARG A 43 -10.26 4.37 23.57
N GLN A 44 -9.89 5.34 24.40
CA GLN A 44 -10.63 5.72 25.61
C GLN A 44 -11.71 6.78 25.35
N LEU A 45 -12.68 6.46 24.49
CA LEU A 45 -13.80 7.37 24.21
C LEU A 45 -14.81 7.36 25.37
N GLN A 46 -14.98 8.51 26.01
CA GLN A 46 -15.82 8.69 27.21
C GLN A 46 -17.34 8.57 26.95
N GLN A 47 -17.78 8.67 25.69
CA GLN A 47 -19.21 8.64 25.31
C GLN A 47 -19.52 7.41 24.46
N THR A 48 -20.54 6.64 24.87
CA THR A 48 -21.00 5.42 24.19
C THR A 48 -21.28 5.64 22.70
N ARG A 49 -21.96 6.74 22.34
CA ARG A 49 -22.26 7.06 20.92
C ARG A 49 -21.00 7.26 20.08
N ARG A 50 -19.97 7.91 20.64
CA ARG A 50 -18.69 8.13 19.94
C ARG A 50 -17.93 6.81 19.78
N LEU A 51 -17.98 5.96 20.80
CA LEU A 51 -17.41 4.62 20.74
C LEU A 51 -18.09 3.77 19.65
N LEU A 52 -19.43 3.74 19.61
CA LEU A 52 -20.18 2.97 18.61
C LEU A 52 -19.91 3.45 17.18
N ASN A 53 -19.90 4.76 16.94
CA ASN A 53 -19.59 5.30 15.61
C ASN A 53 -18.16 4.94 15.16
N CYS A 54 -17.21 5.05 16.08
CA CYS A 54 -15.82 4.68 15.86
C CYS A 54 -15.68 3.19 15.52
N LEU A 55 -16.31 2.33 16.33
CA LEU A 55 -16.32 0.90 16.13
C LEU A 55 -16.95 0.53 14.77
N ALA A 56 -18.03 1.19 14.37
CA ALA A 56 -18.68 0.94 13.08
C ALA A 56 -17.70 1.16 11.90
N ILE A 57 -16.89 2.23 11.95
CA ILE A 57 -15.87 2.49 10.94
C ILE A 57 -14.75 1.44 11.01
N ASP A 58 -14.26 1.13 12.21
CA ASP A 58 -13.18 0.16 12.40
C ASP A 58 -13.58 -1.25 11.91
N LEU A 59 -14.86 -1.65 12.07
CA LEU A 59 -15.38 -2.92 11.54
C LEU A 59 -15.29 -2.98 10.01
N VAL A 60 -15.69 -1.90 9.32
CA VAL A 60 -15.61 -1.83 7.85
C VAL A 60 -14.16 -1.85 7.38
N VAL A 61 -13.28 -1.08 8.04
CA VAL A 61 -11.85 -1.05 7.72
C VAL A 61 -11.20 -2.41 7.95
N ALA A 62 -11.46 -3.05 9.08
CA ALA A 62 -10.94 -4.38 9.40
C ALA A 62 -11.38 -5.42 8.35
N TRP A 63 -12.63 -5.33 7.88
CA TRP A 63 -13.14 -6.25 6.86
C TRP A 63 -12.45 -6.03 5.51
N ARG A 64 -12.24 -4.77 5.12
CA ARG A 64 -11.51 -4.43 3.89
C ARG A 64 -10.08 -4.96 3.91
N ILE A 65 -9.38 -4.82 5.03
CA ILE A 65 -8.01 -5.36 5.20
C ILE A 65 -8.03 -6.89 5.12
N TYR A 66 -8.98 -7.54 5.81
CA TYR A 66 -9.14 -8.99 5.78
C TYR A 66 -9.40 -9.51 4.36
N HIS A 67 -10.36 -8.89 3.67
CA HIS A 67 -10.74 -9.25 2.31
C HIS A 67 -9.57 -9.09 1.33
N LEU A 68 -8.89 -7.94 1.37
CA LEU A 68 -7.74 -7.67 0.53
C LEU A 68 -6.60 -8.68 0.76
N THR A 69 -6.33 -9.03 2.02
CA THR A 69 -5.31 -10.03 2.36
C THR A 69 -5.68 -11.41 1.81
N ALA A 70 -6.96 -11.81 1.96
CA ALA A 70 -7.47 -13.08 1.43
C ALA A 70 -7.43 -13.13 -0.11
N MET A 71 -7.66 -12.01 -0.80
CA MET A 71 -7.52 -11.94 -2.26
C MET A 71 -6.05 -12.04 -2.70
N GLY A 72 -5.14 -11.34 -2.00
CA GLY A 72 -3.71 -11.40 -2.30
C GLY A 72 -3.13 -12.81 -2.17
N GLU A 73 -3.70 -13.64 -1.30
CA GLU A 73 -3.32 -15.05 -1.14
C GLU A 73 -3.92 -15.96 -2.22
N LYS A 74 -5.21 -15.79 -2.54
CA LYS A 74 -5.93 -16.65 -3.50
C LYS A 74 -5.63 -16.32 -4.96
N SER A 75 -5.30 -15.07 -5.26
CA SER A 75 -5.14 -14.57 -6.63
C SER A 75 -3.99 -13.57 -6.70
N PRO A 76 -2.75 -14.03 -6.46
CA PRO A 76 -1.59 -13.15 -6.27
C PRO A 76 -1.21 -12.37 -7.53
N ASP A 77 -1.42 -12.95 -8.71
CA ASP A 77 -0.93 -12.43 -10.00
C ASP A 77 -1.87 -11.46 -10.70
N VAL A 78 -3.08 -11.28 -10.15
CA VAL A 78 -4.07 -10.34 -10.65
C VAL A 78 -3.56 -8.90 -10.47
N PRO A 79 -3.82 -7.97 -11.40
CA PRO A 79 -3.40 -6.57 -11.25
C PRO A 79 -4.09 -5.92 -10.03
N CYS A 80 -3.36 -5.03 -9.33
CA CYS A 80 -3.88 -4.35 -8.15
C CYS A 80 -5.06 -3.39 -8.45
N THR A 81 -5.27 -3.05 -9.72
CA THR A 81 -6.38 -2.21 -10.22
C THR A 81 -7.77 -2.81 -9.99
N ILE A 82 -7.86 -4.12 -9.71
CA ILE A 82 -9.15 -4.75 -9.36
C ILE A 82 -9.69 -4.22 -8.04
N TYR A 83 -8.82 -3.81 -7.12
CA TYR A 83 -9.22 -3.34 -5.79
C TYR A 83 -8.88 -1.87 -5.55
N PHE A 84 -7.75 -1.39 -6.08
CA PHE A 84 -7.29 -0.03 -5.91
C PHE A 84 -7.60 0.80 -7.15
N THR A 85 -8.03 2.04 -6.94
CA THR A 85 -8.07 3.04 -8.01
C THR A 85 -6.66 3.41 -8.46
N ASP A 86 -6.55 4.00 -9.66
CA ASP A 86 -5.26 4.40 -10.22
C ASP A 86 -4.46 5.34 -9.31
N THR A 87 -5.15 6.26 -8.65
CA THR A 87 -4.51 7.17 -7.70
C THR A 87 -4.04 6.43 -6.45
N GLU A 88 -4.80 5.46 -5.94
CA GLU A 88 -4.47 4.76 -4.70
C GLU A 88 -3.26 3.83 -4.86
N TRP A 89 -3.17 3.03 -5.93
CA TRP A 89 -2.03 2.12 -6.09
C TRP A 89 -0.74 2.88 -6.46
N LYS A 90 -0.85 3.98 -7.24
CA LYS A 90 0.28 4.89 -7.51
C LYS A 90 0.71 5.62 -6.23
N ALA A 91 -0.24 6.03 -5.38
CA ALA A 91 0.07 6.56 -4.06
C ALA A 91 0.83 5.54 -3.21
N LEU A 92 0.30 4.32 -3.12
CA LEU A 92 0.86 3.27 -2.29
C LEU A 92 2.30 2.94 -2.65
N THR A 93 2.59 2.80 -3.95
CA THR A 93 3.92 2.50 -4.49
C THR A 93 4.89 3.67 -4.28
N THR A 94 4.51 4.89 -4.64
CA THR A 94 5.36 6.09 -4.49
C THR A 94 5.71 6.38 -3.04
N PHE A 95 4.74 6.31 -2.11
CA PHE A 95 4.99 6.59 -0.69
C PHE A 95 5.80 5.52 0.04
N THR A 96 5.73 4.28 -0.43
CA THR A 96 6.46 3.15 0.17
C THR A 96 7.88 3.09 -0.37
N SER A 97 8.05 3.24 -1.69
CA SER A 97 9.36 3.23 -2.36
C SER A 97 10.11 4.57 -2.29
N LYS A 98 9.47 5.63 -1.79
CA LYS A 98 9.98 7.02 -1.77
C LYS A 98 10.43 7.51 -3.16
N SER A 99 9.80 7.01 -4.22
CA SER A 99 10.05 7.45 -5.59
C SER A 99 9.34 8.77 -5.85
N LYS A 100 10.00 9.67 -6.57
CA LYS A 100 9.36 10.87 -7.13
C LYS A 100 8.60 10.60 -8.43
N HIS A 101 8.89 9.47 -9.08
CA HIS A 101 8.26 9.08 -10.34
C HIS A 101 7.01 8.25 -10.09
N LEU A 102 5.94 8.59 -10.81
CA LEU A 102 4.72 7.78 -10.81
C LEU A 102 4.96 6.50 -11.62
N PRO A 103 4.62 5.32 -11.08
CA PRO A 103 4.67 4.10 -11.85
C PRO A 103 3.59 4.10 -12.94
N GLU A 104 3.98 3.69 -14.14
CA GLU A 104 3.09 3.58 -15.30
C GLU A 104 2.39 2.21 -15.35
N VAL A 105 3.08 1.16 -14.89
CA VAL A 105 2.56 -0.21 -14.91
C VAL A 105 2.00 -0.58 -13.53
N PRO A 106 0.74 -1.08 -13.45
CA PRO A 106 0.16 -1.52 -12.19
C PRO A 106 0.88 -2.75 -11.65
N SER A 107 1.16 -2.75 -10.35
CA SER A 107 1.76 -3.88 -9.65
C SER A 107 0.77 -5.03 -9.48
N ARG A 108 1.29 -6.23 -9.17
CA ARG A 108 0.46 -7.38 -8.79
C ARG A 108 -0.27 -7.11 -7.47
N LEU A 109 -1.45 -7.71 -7.29
CA LEU A 109 -2.25 -7.52 -6.09
C LEU A 109 -1.48 -7.93 -4.84
N ASN A 110 -0.79 -9.07 -4.85
CA ASN A 110 0.06 -9.49 -3.72
C ASN A 110 1.14 -8.45 -3.38
N GLU A 111 1.80 -7.90 -4.40
CA GLU A 111 2.80 -6.85 -4.18
C GLU A 111 2.18 -5.59 -3.55
N ALA A 112 1.00 -5.17 -4.02
CA ALA A 112 0.26 -4.08 -3.41
C ALA A 112 -0.11 -4.39 -1.94
N VAL A 113 -0.55 -5.61 -1.62
CA VAL A 113 -0.82 -6.02 -0.22
C VAL A 113 0.44 -5.94 0.65
N GLN A 114 1.59 -6.36 0.14
CA GLN A 114 2.86 -6.26 0.87
C GLN A 114 3.29 -4.80 1.09
N LEU A 115 3.14 -3.95 0.07
CA LEU A 115 3.42 -2.52 0.20
C LEU A 115 2.48 -1.87 1.22
N LEU A 116 1.21 -2.26 1.23
CA LEU A 116 0.23 -1.80 2.20
C LEU A 116 0.61 -2.22 3.63
N GLY A 117 1.07 -3.46 3.81
CA GLY A 117 1.58 -3.95 5.09
C GLY A 117 2.81 -3.15 5.57
N LYS A 118 3.76 -2.84 4.68
CA LYS A 118 4.92 -1.99 4.99
C LYS A 118 4.50 -0.57 5.38
N LEU A 119 3.52 0.00 4.66
CA LEU A 119 2.98 1.32 4.97
C LEU A 119 2.28 1.33 6.33
N ALA A 120 1.47 0.31 6.63
CA ALA A 120 0.80 0.14 7.92
C ALA A 120 1.81 0.05 9.08
N ALA A 121 2.84 -0.78 8.91
CA ALA A 121 3.89 -0.95 9.91
C ALA A 121 4.65 0.35 10.20
N ARG A 122 4.92 1.17 9.17
CA ARG A 122 5.55 2.48 9.34
C ARG A 122 4.61 3.50 9.99
N ALA A 123 3.32 3.45 9.68
CA ALA A 123 2.33 4.38 10.22
C ALA A 123 1.93 4.07 11.66
N GLY A 124 2.04 2.80 12.09
CA GLY A 124 1.53 2.33 13.39
C GLY A 124 0.01 2.36 13.48
N ASP A 125 -0.68 2.42 12.34
CA ASP A 125 -2.14 2.52 12.21
C ASP A 125 -2.60 1.57 11.09
N ALA A 126 -3.66 0.79 11.36
CA ALA A 126 -4.26 -0.08 10.36
C ALA A 126 -5.20 0.67 9.41
N ASP A 127 -5.56 1.92 9.69
CA ASP A 127 -6.31 2.76 8.76
C ASP A 127 -5.41 3.34 7.66
N VAL A 128 -4.69 2.44 6.98
CA VAL A 128 -3.87 2.74 5.80
C VAL A 128 -4.70 3.32 4.66
N PHE A 129 -5.98 2.97 4.58
CA PHE A 129 -6.89 3.52 3.57
C PHE A 129 -7.11 5.03 3.78
N ARG A 130 -7.32 5.48 5.02
CA ARG A 130 -7.35 6.92 5.33
C ARG A 130 -6.01 7.60 5.08
N ILE A 131 -4.89 6.91 5.29
CA ILE A 131 -3.56 7.45 4.96
C ILE A 131 -3.41 7.63 3.45
N LEU A 132 -3.87 6.67 2.65
CA LEU A 132 -3.87 6.76 1.19
C LEU A 132 -4.80 7.88 0.72
N GLU A 133 -6.01 7.99 1.27
CA GLU A 133 -6.95 9.08 0.97
C GLU A 133 -6.39 10.46 1.30
N ARG A 134 -5.85 10.65 2.52
CA ARG A 134 -5.22 11.92 2.90
C ARG A 134 -4.04 12.28 1.99
N ARG A 135 -3.37 11.28 1.44
CA ARG A 135 -2.22 11.48 0.56
C ARG A 135 -2.59 11.49 -0.93
N ARG A 136 -3.86 11.27 -1.27
CA ARG A 136 -4.40 11.27 -2.64
C ARG A 136 -4.10 12.60 -3.32
N GLU A 137 -4.38 13.72 -2.64
CA GLU A 137 -4.14 15.08 -3.17
C GLU A 137 -2.68 15.31 -3.57
N LYS A 138 -1.72 14.80 -2.76
CA LYS A 138 -0.29 14.93 -3.07
C LYS A 138 0.10 14.12 -4.30
N VAL A 139 -0.56 13.00 -4.55
CA VAL A 139 -0.28 12.14 -5.70
C VAL A 139 -0.90 12.71 -6.96
N VAL A 140 -2.10 13.27 -6.86
CA VAL A 140 -2.73 14.03 -7.94
C VAL A 140 -1.83 15.19 -8.34
N ALA A 141 -1.34 15.98 -7.37
CA ALA A 141 -0.41 17.09 -7.67
C ALA A 141 0.88 16.63 -8.36
N VAL A 142 1.46 15.48 -7.98
CA VAL A 142 2.66 14.96 -8.66
C VAL A 142 2.32 14.37 -10.03
N ALA A 143 1.12 13.83 -10.22
CA ALA A 143 0.62 13.38 -11.52
C ALA A 143 0.43 14.56 -12.48
N ASP A 144 -0.16 15.66 -12.00
CA ASP A 144 -0.37 16.90 -12.76
C ASP A 144 0.99 17.48 -13.20
N ILE A 145 1.96 17.55 -12.29
CA ILE A 145 3.33 17.98 -12.62
C ILE A 145 3.98 17.08 -13.68
N HIS A 146 3.79 15.76 -13.61
CA HIS A 146 4.32 14.85 -14.65
C HIS A 146 3.60 15.03 -15.98
N ALA A 147 2.29 15.26 -15.97
CA ALA A 147 1.50 15.54 -17.18
C ALA A 147 1.94 16.85 -17.84
N ASP A 148 2.17 17.90 -17.04
CA ASP A 148 2.67 19.20 -17.52
C ASP A 148 4.08 19.09 -18.11
N LEU A 149 4.98 18.33 -17.47
CA LEU A 149 6.32 18.07 -18.00
C LEU A 149 6.29 17.23 -19.28
N ALA A 150 5.38 16.27 -19.38
CA ALA A 150 5.20 15.47 -20.59
C ALA A 150 4.64 16.30 -21.75
N ALA A 151 3.68 17.21 -21.47
CA ALA A 151 3.14 18.15 -22.45
C ALA A 151 4.21 19.16 -22.92
N ALA A 152 5.00 19.71 -21.99
CA ALA A 152 6.12 20.60 -22.31
C ALA A 152 7.23 19.91 -23.12
N GLY A 153 7.42 18.59 -22.94
CA GLY A 153 8.32 17.78 -23.75
C GLY A 153 7.82 17.52 -25.18
N ALA A 154 6.50 17.50 -25.39
CA ALA A 154 5.88 17.28 -26.70
C ALA A 154 5.96 18.53 -27.61
N GLU A 155 5.89 19.73 -27.04
CA GLU A 155 6.01 20.99 -27.78
C GLU A 155 7.44 21.31 -28.26
N GLY A 156 8.46 20.58 -27.78
CA GLY A 156 9.87 20.80 -28.12
C GLY A 156 10.36 20.20 -29.45
N THR A 157 9.52 19.48 -30.20
CA THR A 157 9.95 18.75 -31.42
C THR A 157 9.52 19.36 -32.75
N HIS A 158 8.88 20.54 -32.75
CA HIS A 158 8.54 21.24 -33.99
C HIS A 158 9.17 22.64 -34.06
N GLY A 159 10.36 22.70 -34.66
CA GLY A 159 10.87 23.91 -35.32
C GLY A 159 11.68 24.89 -34.47
N ARG A 160 13.00 24.67 -34.37
CA ARG A 160 13.95 25.79 -34.37
C ARG A 160 14.98 25.60 -35.47
N ARG A 161 14.70 26.27 -36.59
CA ARG A 161 15.69 26.64 -37.60
C ARG A 161 16.79 27.43 -36.90
N ILE A 162 18.02 26.99 -37.09
CA ILE A 162 19.25 27.59 -36.59
C ILE A 162 19.36 29.00 -37.19
N HIS A 163 19.39 30.02 -36.34
CA HIS A 163 20.03 31.30 -36.61
C HIS A 163 20.77 31.73 -35.35
N ASP A 164 22.10 31.59 -35.39
CA ASP A 164 23.08 32.31 -34.56
C ASP A 164 23.29 33.70 -35.23
N PRO A 165 23.52 34.81 -34.49
CA PRO A 165 24.82 35.04 -33.85
C PRO A 165 24.80 35.73 -32.46
N ALA A 166 25.72 35.28 -31.60
CA ALA A 166 26.70 36.05 -30.81
C ALA A 166 26.26 37.23 -29.89
N HIS A 167 26.58 37.07 -28.59
CA HIS A 167 27.05 38.04 -27.55
C HIS A 167 26.47 37.60 -26.17
N ARG A 168 27.14 37.60 -25.01
CA ARG A 168 28.52 37.81 -24.54
C ARG A 168 28.49 37.53 -23.00
N VAL A 169 29.39 36.65 -22.52
CA VAL A 169 30.18 36.67 -21.26
C VAL A 169 29.52 36.48 -19.86
N GLU A 170 30.03 35.41 -19.21
CA GLU A 170 30.38 35.14 -17.80
C GLU A 170 29.36 35.06 -16.65
N GLY A 171 29.51 33.99 -15.87
CA GLY A 171 28.91 33.78 -14.56
C GLY A 171 29.29 32.42 -13.97
N ILE A 172 30.22 32.43 -13.01
CA ILE A 172 30.97 31.31 -12.43
C ILE A 172 30.14 30.55 -11.37
N MET A 173 30.21 29.22 -11.34
CA MET A 173 30.50 28.37 -10.15
C MET A 173 29.76 27.01 -10.13
N GLY A 174 30.56 25.94 -9.95
CA GLY A 174 30.21 24.86 -9.01
C GLY A 174 29.68 23.56 -9.59
N LYS A 175 30.56 22.69 -10.11
CA LYS A 175 30.29 21.25 -10.27
C LYS A 175 30.11 20.58 -8.89
N PRO A 176 29.15 19.66 -8.73
CA PRO A 176 29.30 18.58 -7.77
C PRO A 176 29.61 17.27 -8.51
N SER A 177 30.87 16.85 -8.40
CA SER A 177 31.29 15.48 -8.63
C SER A 177 30.92 14.64 -7.40
N PHE A 178 30.17 13.55 -7.56
CA PHE A 178 30.19 12.46 -6.57
C PHE A 178 30.21 11.10 -7.28
N PRO A 179 31.18 10.23 -6.94
CA PRO A 179 31.41 8.95 -7.59
C PRO A 179 30.53 7.81 -7.02
N CYS A 180 30.27 6.83 -7.86
CA CYS A 180 29.63 5.54 -7.53
C CYS A 180 30.55 4.64 -6.67
N LEU A 181 30.01 4.13 -5.53
CA LEU A 181 30.05 2.77 -4.92
C LEU A 181 31.41 1.98 -4.83
N PRO A 182 31.66 1.02 -3.87
CA PRO A 182 30.70 0.07 -3.27
C PRO A 182 30.94 -0.48 -1.82
N ARG A 183 29.91 -1.18 -1.32
CA ARG A 183 29.80 -2.40 -0.45
C ARG A 183 30.81 -2.77 0.68
N LYS A 184 30.18 -3.04 1.84
CA LYS A 184 30.29 -4.19 2.79
C LYS A 184 31.58 -4.42 3.62
N ALA A 185 31.41 -4.54 4.94
CA ALA A 185 31.60 -5.76 5.77
C ALA A 185 31.72 -5.37 7.27
N ARG A 186 30.75 -5.71 8.13
CA ARG A 186 30.67 -6.91 9.02
C ARG A 186 31.54 -6.88 10.29
N ARG A 187 30.85 -7.14 11.42
CA ARG A 187 31.23 -7.90 12.64
C ARG A 187 32.13 -7.16 13.65
N ASN A 188 32.01 -7.33 14.98
CA ASN A 188 31.21 -8.17 15.88
C ASN A 188 31.25 -7.55 17.31
N ALA A 189 30.37 -8.07 18.18
CA ALA A 189 30.20 -7.95 19.65
C ALA A 189 31.50 -8.22 20.49
N PRO A 190 31.53 -8.32 21.86
CA PRO A 190 30.43 -8.51 22.83
C PRO A 190 30.55 -7.93 24.29
N ASP A 191 29.43 -8.10 25.03
CA ASP A 191 29.18 -8.52 26.43
C ASP A 191 29.71 -7.82 27.71
N SER A 192 28.92 -8.10 28.78
CA SER A 192 29.06 -7.93 30.25
C SER A 192 28.49 -6.62 30.82
N LEU A 193 27.61 -6.60 31.84
CA LEU A 193 27.09 -7.57 32.83
C LEU A 193 25.62 -7.21 33.16
#